data_AF-A0A2G1BYE3-F1
#
_entry.id   AF-A0A2G1BYE3-F1
#
_cell.length_a   1.000
_cell.length_b   1.000
_cell.length_c   1.000
_cell.angle_alpha   90.00
_cell.angle_beta   90.00
_cell.angle_gamma   90.00
#
_symmetry.space_group_name_H-M   'P 1'
#
loop_
_entity.id
_entity.type
_entity.pdbx_description
1 polymer ?
#
loop_
_entity_poly.entity_id
_entity_poly.type
_entity_poly.pdbx_seq_one_letter_code
_entity_poly.pdbx_strand_id
1 'polypeptide(L)'
;MLKNNCFHSEIVDLDFLNRNLSDDIDLYVEMISIFLTESKKKIATLKKASDEEDFTLIKEVAHFLKSSFTIMGLKSKDLLIEIEELSSQSKDIKRIKLLINLVIDNYHESIIEYERMLSCFSKNNN
;
A
#
# COMPACT_ATOMS: atom_id res chain seq x y z
N MET A 1 -21.91 15.14 -10.06
CA MET A 1 -22.20 14.10 -9.04
C MET A 1 -21.10 13.06 -9.15
N LEU A 2 -20.29 12.86 -8.11
CA LEU A 2 -19.23 11.85 -8.11
C LEU A 2 -19.87 10.49 -8.43
N LYS A 3 -19.27 9.75 -9.37
CA LYS A 3 -19.75 8.40 -9.70
C LYS A 3 -19.46 7.48 -8.50
N ASN A 4 -20.34 6.52 -8.20
CA ASN A 4 -20.14 5.55 -7.11
C ASN A 4 -18.79 4.80 -7.19
N ASN A 5 -18.17 4.75 -8.36
CA ASN A 5 -16.86 4.13 -8.55
C ASN A 5 -15.68 4.96 -7.98
N CYS A 6 -15.87 6.22 -7.58
CA CYS A 6 -14.80 7.03 -6.99
C CYS A 6 -14.40 6.56 -5.57
N PHE A 7 -15.35 5.97 -4.84
CA PHE A 7 -15.21 5.57 -3.43
C PHE A 7 -15.40 4.08 -3.21
N HIS A 8 -15.33 3.29 -4.27
CA HIS A 8 -15.51 1.85 -4.23
C HIS A 8 -14.42 1.14 -5.04
N SER A 9 -13.94 0.02 -4.52
CA SER A 9 -13.00 -0.89 -5.17
C SER A 9 -13.21 -2.32 -4.67
N GLU A 10 -12.94 -3.28 -5.54
CA GLU A 10 -12.86 -4.70 -5.18
C GLU A 10 -11.43 -5.14 -4.83
N ILE A 11 -10.44 -4.27 -5.08
CA ILE A 11 -9.01 -4.54 -4.85
C ILE A 11 -8.56 -3.99 -3.49
N VAL A 12 -8.95 -2.76 -3.16
CA VAL A 12 -8.57 -2.06 -1.93
C VAL A 12 -9.79 -1.79 -1.04
N ASP A 13 -9.61 -1.93 0.27
CA ASP A 13 -10.62 -1.62 1.27
C ASP A 13 -10.61 -0.13 1.61
N LEU A 14 -11.58 0.61 1.06
CA LEU A 14 -11.66 2.05 1.25
C LEU A 14 -12.39 2.47 2.53
N ASP A 15 -12.81 1.54 3.38
CA ASP A 15 -13.60 1.81 4.57
C ASP A 15 -13.01 2.91 5.46
N PHE A 16 -11.69 2.88 5.69
CA PHE A 16 -11.02 3.90 6.49
C PHE A 16 -11.06 5.26 5.81
N LEU A 17 -10.67 5.32 4.53
CA LEU A 17 -10.63 6.58 3.78
C LEU A 17 -12.03 7.18 3.65
N ASN A 18 -13.02 6.35 3.31
CA ASN A 18 -14.41 6.78 3.16
C ASN A 18 -14.96 7.32 4.49
N ARG A 19 -14.81 6.58 5.59
CA ARG A 19 -15.38 7.00 6.88
C ARG A 19 -14.77 8.28 7.44
N ASN A 20 -13.50 8.57 7.11
CA ASN A 20 -12.79 9.69 7.71
C ASN A 20 -12.66 10.90 6.78
N LEU A 21 -12.68 10.68 5.46
CA LEU A 21 -12.24 11.69 4.47
C LEU A 21 -13.24 11.91 3.32
N SER A 22 -14.34 11.15 3.19
CA SER A 22 -15.23 11.28 2.01
C SER A 22 -15.92 12.64 1.89
N ASP A 23 -16.06 13.37 3.00
CA ASP A 23 -16.66 14.71 3.04
C ASP A 23 -15.67 15.82 2.64
N ASP A 24 -14.36 15.49 2.56
CA ASP A 24 -13.29 16.39 2.14
C ASP A 24 -12.47 15.74 1.02
N ILE A 25 -12.91 15.97 -0.23
CA ILE A 25 -12.33 15.36 -1.43
C ILE A 25 -10.88 15.76 -1.63
N ASP A 26 -10.52 17.00 -1.29
CA ASP A 26 -9.16 17.49 -1.48
C ASP A 26 -8.21 16.74 -0.54
N LEU A 27 -8.61 16.56 0.72
CA LEU A 27 -7.86 15.75 1.68
C LEU A 27 -7.81 14.25 1.30
N TYR A 28 -8.90 13.71 0.75
CA TYR A 28 -8.95 12.32 0.26
C TYR A 28 -7.94 12.11 -0.89
N VAL A 29 -7.92 13.02 -1.86
CA VAL A 29 -6.99 13.02 -3.00
C VAL A 29 -5.54 13.21 -2.53
N GLU A 30 -5.31 14.12 -1.59
CA GLU A 30 -3.98 14.35 -1.02
C GLU A 30 -3.45 13.09 -0.31
N MET A 31 -4.27 12.45 0.52
CA MET A 31 -3.90 11.22 1.23
C MET A 31 -3.48 10.11 0.26
N ILE A 32 -4.26 9.88 -0.81
CA ILE A 32 -3.91 8.91 -1.86
C ILE A 32 -2.59 9.30 -2.55
N SER A 33 -2.41 10.58 -2.87
CA SER A 33 -1.23 11.06 -3.59
C SER A 33 0.05 10.91 -2.76
N ILE A 34 -0.02 11.20 -1.46
CA ILE A 34 1.06 10.98 -0.50
C ILE A 34 1.38 9.50 -0.40
N PHE A 35 0.36 8.65 -0.25
CA PHE A 35 0.55 7.21 -0.21
C PHE A 35 1.29 6.70 -1.45
N LEU A 36 0.84 7.03 -2.66
CA LEU A 36 1.45 6.58 -3.92
C LEU A 36 2.93 7.00 -4.02
N THR A 37 3.24 8.21 -3.56
CA THR A 37 4.60 8.75 -3.61
C THR A 37 5.54 8.04 -2.62
N GLU A 38 5.10 7.88 -1.37
CA GLU A 38 5.94 7.34 -0.31
C GLU A 38 6.06 5.82 -0.37
N SER A 39 4.96 5.13 -0.67
CA SER A 39 4.97 3.66 -0.82
C SER A 39 5.85 3.21 -1.99
N LYS A 40 5.92 3.94 -3.10
CA LYS A 40 6.80 3.62 -4.23
C LYS A 40 8.27 3.54 -3.80
N LYS A 41 8.75 4.52 -3.02
CA LYS A 41 10.13 4.53 -2.51
C LYS A 41 10.35 3.33 -1.58
N LYS A 42 9.41 3.08 -0.67
CA LYS A 42 9.51 2.01 0.33
C LYS A 42 9.45 0.62 -0.29
N ILE A 43 8.64 0.40 -1.32
CA ILE A 43 8.58 -0.87 -2.06
C ILE A 43 9.91 -1.13 -2.79
N ALA A 44 10.50 -0.11 -3.40
CA ALA A 44 11.83 -0.23 -4.00
C ALA A 44 12.90 -0.57 -2.95
N THR A 45 12.85 0.07 -1.77
CA THR A 45 13.74 -0.26 -0.64
C THR A 45 13.53 -1.69 -0.16
N LEU A 46 12.27 -2.15 -0.01
CA LEU A 46 11.95 -3.51 0.42
C LEU A 46 12.53 -4.55 -0.53
N LYS A 47 12.38 -4.32 -1.84
CA LYS A 47 12.93 -5.20 -2.87
C LYS A 47 14.46 -5.25 -2.81
N LYS A 48 15.11 -4.09 -2.72
CA LYS A 48 16.57 -4.00 -2.61
C LYS A 48 17.08 -4.72 -1.35
N ALA A 49 16.47 -4.45 -0.19
CA ALA A 49 16.84 -5.08 1.09
C ALA A 49 16.68 -6.61 1.02
N SER A 50 15.65 -7.08 0.33
CA SER A 50 15.45 -8.50 0.07
C SER A 50 16.56 -9.11 -0.80
N ASP A 51 17.02 -8.41 -1.83
CA ASP A 51 18.08 -8.88 -2.72
C ASP A 51 19.44 -8.91 -2.00
N GLU A 52 19.67 -7.93 -1.10
CA GLU A 52 20.86 -7.83 -0.24
C GLU A 52 20.78 -8.71 1.03
N GLU A 53 19.64 -9.36 1.26
CA GLU A 53 19.35 -10.17 2.46
C GLU A 53 19.50 -9.39 3.78
N ASP A 54 19.24 -8.09 3.75
CA ASP A 54 19.29 -7.21 4.92
C ASP A 54 18.00 -7.35 5.75
N PHE A 55 17.99 -8.33 6.65
CA PHE A 55 16.86 -8.58 7.55
C PHE A 55 16.47 -7.38 8.41
N THR A 56 17.42 -6.54 8.81
CA THR A 56 17.13 -5.35 9.62
C THR A 56 16.31 -4.36 8.81
N LEU A 57 16.77 -4.05 7.60
CA LEU A 57 16.08 -3.12 6.72
C LEU A 57 14.74 -3.68 6.23
N ILE A 58 14.65 -5.00 5.95
CA ILE A 58 13.37 -5.64 5.59
C ILE A 58 12.35 -5.46 6.72
N LYS A 59 12.74 -5.71 7.97
CA LYS A 59 11.86 -5.53 9.14
C LYS A 59 11.36 -4.09 9.24
N GLU A 60 12.26 -3.11 9.18
CA GLU A 60 11.90 -1.69 9.31
C GLU A 60 10.94 -1.23 8.21
N VAL A 61 11.22 -1.63 6.96
CA VAL A 61 10.38 -1.27 5.82
C VAL A 61 9.03 -1.99 5.88
N ALA A 62 9.00 -3.27 6.29
CA ALA A 62 7.77 -4.02 6.47
C ALA A 62 6.88 -3.40 7.56
N HIS A 63 7.45 -2.97 8.69
CA HIS A 63 6.73 -2.29 9.75
C HIS A 63 6.06 -1.00 9.26
N PHE A 64 6.81 -0.17 8.53
CA PHE A 64 6.30 1.08 7.96
C PHE A 64 5.16 0.81 6.96
N LEU A 65 5.39 -0.10 6.01
CA LEU A 65 4.41 -0.44 4.98
C LEU A 65 3.16 -1.06 5.58
N LYS A 66 3.27 -1.89 6.62
CA LYS A 66 2.12 -2.52 7.30
C LYS A 66 1.13 -1.47 7.79
N SER A 67 1.60 -0.45 8.49
CA SER A 67 0.76 0.63 9.00
C SER A 67 0.10 1.41 7.86
N SER A 68 0.88 1.76 6.84
CA SER A 68 0.36 2.46 5.66
C SER A 68 -0.69 1.64 4.91
N PHE A 69 -0.42 0.35 4.67
CA PHE A 69 -1.29 -0.57 3.94
C PHE A 69 -2.56 -0.87 4.73
N THR A 70 -2.50 -0.83 6.06
CA THR A 70 -3.69 -0.95 6.91
C THR A 70 -4.63 0.24 6.74
N ILE A 71 -4.09 1.46 6.73
CA ILE A 71 -4.86 2.70 6.55
C ILE A 71 -5.46 2.77 5.15
N MET A 72 -4.67 2.40 4.14
CA MET A 72 -5.08 2.48 2.75
C MET A 72 -5.95 1.28 2.32
N GLY A 73 -5.94 0.18 3.07
CA GLY A 73 -6.80 -0.97 2.85
C GLY A 73 -6.25 -2.02 1.88
N LEU A 74 -4.92 -2.14 1.77
CA LEU A 74 -4.30 -3.14 0.92
C LEU A 74 -4.39 -4.53 1.57
N LYS A 75 -4.77 -5.52 0.77
CA LYS A 75 -4.94 -6.92 1.21
C LYS A 75 -3.62 -7.55 1.68
N SER A 76 -2.50 -7.11 1.14
CA SER A 76 -1.17 -7.62 1.48
C SER A 76 -0.63 -7.17 2.85
N LYS A 77 -1.40 -6.40 3.65
CA LYS A 77 -0.99 -5.98 5.00
C LYS A 77 -0.62 -7.16 5.92
N ASP A 78 -1.32 -8.29 5.80
CA ASP A 78 -1.06 -9.47 6.63
C ASP A 78 0.24 -10.18 6.23
N LEU A 79 0.61 -10.12 4.95
CA LEU A 79 1.90 -10.63 4.47
C LEU A 79 3.06 -9.81 5.05
N LEU A 80 2.86 -8.49 5.22
CA LEU A 80 3.85 -7.61 5.85
C LEU A 80 4.06 -7.93 7.34
N ILE A 81 3.04 -8.43 8.04
CA ILE A 81 3.17 -8.94 9.42
C ILE A 81 4.10 -10.16 9.44
N GLU A 82 3.87 -11.12 8.54
CA GLU A 82 4.70 -12.33 8.46
C GLU A 82 6.16 -11.98 8.06
N ILE A 83 6.35 -11.08 7.09
CA ILE A 83 7.68 -10.58 6.69
C ILE A 83 8.39 -9.94 7.89
N GLU A 84 7.72 -9.03 8.60
CA GLU A 84 8.30 -8.34 9.77
C GLU A 84 8.72 -9.33 10.86
N GLU A 85 7.88 -10.35 11.14
CA GLU A 85 8.19 -11.39 12.12
C GLU A 85 9.38 -12.25 11.69
N LEU A 86 9.38 -12.79 10.47
CA LEU A 86 10.48 -13.61 9.95
C LEU A 86 11.80 -12.84 9.93
N SER A 87 11.75 -11.56 9.52
CA SER A 87 12.92 -10.67 9.50
C SER A 87 13.42 -10.32 10.89
N SER A 88 12.53 -10.17 11.88
CA SER A 88 12.93 -9.95 13.27
C SER A 88 13.73 -11.12 13.87
N GLN A 89 13.53 -12.33 13.34
CA GLN A 89 14.22 -13.54 13.75
C GLN A 89 15.42 -13.89 12.84
N SER A 90 15.66 -13.10 11.79
CA SER A 90 16.63 -13.38 10.72
C SER A 90 16.47 -14.78 10.12
N LYS A 91 15.23 -15.19 9.85
CA LYS A 91 14.90 -16.54 9.36
C LYS A 91 14.24 -16.53 8.00
N ASP A 92 14.46 -17.64 7.27
CA ASP A 92 13.74 -18.01 6.06
C ASP A 92 13.65 -16.89 5.00
N ILE A 93 14.82 -16.43 4.55
CA ILE A 93 14.92 -15.42 3.50
C ILE A 93 14.21 -15.84 2.20
N LYS A 94 14.08 -17.15 1.94
CA LYS A 94 13.36 -17.67 0.77
C LYS A 94 11.86 -17.39 0.90
N ARG A 95 11.27 -17.66 2.07
CA ARG A 95 9.88 -17.31 2.35
C ARG A 95 9.66 -15.81 2.31
N ILE A 96 10.55 -15.02 2.93
CA ILE A 96 10.48 -13.56 2.88
C ILE A 96 10.47 -13.05 1.43
N LYS A 97 11.39 -13.53 0.58
CA LYS A 97 11.46 -13.18 -0.86
C LYS A 97 10.15 -13.50 -1.59
N LEU A 98 9.55 -14.64 -1.30
CA LEU A 98 8.26 -15.04 -1.89
C LEU A 98 7.12 -14.11 -1.43
N LEU A 99 7.03 -13.82 -0.14
CA LEU A 99 6.03 -12.91 0.42
C LEU A 99 6.18 -11.49 -0.13
N ILE A 100 7.41 -10.98 -0.25
CA ILE A 100 7.69 -9.65 -0.80
C ILE A 100 7.20 -9.54 -2.25
N ASN A 101 7.39 -10.59 -3.07
CA ASN A 101 6.85 -10.57 -4.44
C ASN A 101 5.31 -10.49 -4.44
N LEU A 102 4.63 -11.24 -3.58
CA LEU A 102 3.16 -11.17 -3.43
C LEU A 102 2.69 -9.78 -2.96
N VAL A 103 3.44 -9.15 -2.05
CA VAL A 103 3.18 -7.77 -1.61
C VAL A 103 3.31 -6.80 -2.80
N ILE A 104 4.36 -6.95 -3.61
CA ILE A 104 4.59 -6.11 -4.79
C ILE A 104 3.48 -6.27 -5.83
N ASP A 105 3.04 -7.50 -6.09
CA ASP A 105 1.96 -7.77 -7.04
C ASP A 105 0.65 -7.11 -6.59
N ASN A 106 0.26 -7.32 -5.33
CA ASN A 106 -0.92 -6.66 -4.77
C ASN A 106 -0.78 -5.13 -4.73
N TYR A 107 0.41 -4.62 -4.46
CA TYR A 107 0.68 -3.18 -4.49
C TYR A 107 0.48 -2.59 -5.89
N HIS A 108 0.95 -3.25 -6.95
CA HIS A 108 0.74 -2.80 -8.33
C HIS A 108 -0.75 -2.75 -8.71
N GLU A 109 -1.53 -3.77 -8.35
CA GLU A 109 -2.98 -3.75 -8.55
C GLU A 109 -3.64 -2.59 -7.80
N SER A 110 -3.18 -2.32 -6.58
CA SER A 110 -3.71 -1.25 -5.74
C SER A 110 -3.39 0.14 -6.31
N ILE A 111 -2.19 0.35 -6.86
CA ILE A 111 -1.84 1.62 -7.55
C ILE A 111 -2.83 1.90 -8.68
N ILE A 112 -3.09 0.92 -9.54
CA ILE A 112 -3.98 1.08 -10.69
C ILE A 112 -5.36 1.55 -10.23
N GLU A 113 -5.86 0.98 -9.14
CA GLU A 113 -7.14 1.38 -8.55
C GLU A 113 -7.12 2.79 -7.95
N TYR A 114 -6.05 3.19 -7.25
CA TYR A 114 -5.93 4.55 -6.75
C TYR A 114 -5.80 5.58 -7.88
N GLU A 115 -5.02 5.29 -8.92
CA GLU A 115 -4.89 6.16 -10.10
C GLU A 115 -6.25 6.31 -10.82
N ARG A 116 -7.01 5.21 -10.93
CA ARG A 116 -8.38 5.24 -11.44
C ARG A 116 -9.25 6.17 -10.58
N MET A 117 -9.18 6.08 -9.26
CA MET A 117 -9.95 6.96 -8.34
C MET A 117 -9.55 8.43 -8.50
N LEU A 118 -8.25 8.74 -8.50
CA LEU A 118 -7.74 10.10 -8.74
C LEU A 118 -8.25 10.69 -10.06
N SER A 119 -8.29 9.88 -11.13
CA SER A 119 -8.82 10.29 -12.43
C SER A 119 -10.33 10.60 -12.39
N CYS A 120 -11.06 10.01 -11.45
CA CYS A 120 -12.48 10.29 -11.27
C CYS A 120 -12.72 11.60 -10.52
N PHE A 121 -11.85 11.95 -9.57
CA PHE A 121 -11.93 13.24 -8.86
C PHE A 121 -11.55 14.42 -9.76
N SER A 122 -10.49 14.29 -10.56
CA SER A 122 -10.03 15.36 -11.46
C SER A 122 -11.03 15.73 -12.57
N LYS A 123 -11.81 14.76 -13.06
CA LYS A 123 -12.86 15.00 -14.07
C LYS A 123 -14.08 15.77 -13.56
N ASN A 124 -14.23 15.95 -12.26
CA ASN A 124 -15.37 16.64 -11.65
C ASN A 124 -15.03 18.05 -11.12
N ASN A 125 -13.75 18.47 -11.21
CA ASN A 125 -13.27 19.80 -10.81
C ASN A 125 -13.21 20.81 -11.98
N ASN A 126 -13.75 20.45 -13.16
CA ASN A 126 -13.97 21.30 -14.33
C ASN A 126 -15.45 21.30 -14.70
#